data_AF-A0A453SCA3-F1
#
_entry.id   AF-A0A453SCA3-F1
#
_cell.length_a   1.000
_cell.length_b   1.000
_cell.length_c   1.000
_cell.angle_alpha   90.00
_cell.angle_beta   90.00
_cell.angle_gamma   90.00
#
_symmetry.space_group_name_H-M   'P 1'
#
loop_
_entity.id
_entity.type
_entity.pdbx_description
1 polymer ?
#
loop_
_entity_poly.entity_id
_entity_poly.type
_entity_poly.pdbx_seq_one_letter_code
_entity_poly.pdbx_strand_id
1 'polypeptide(L)'
;MAVVEDLGHIFTSYPNWHLALTFRNNKGQPLNSGFIAVRGARDGISKAIEFFNEVLKAYNLKYMKASRMLGDQLALAWVVKSYLSSAFGKFSRHETFTGEVNGASVLFLPCEVYNWTPPEGAGQFHGMPLDVKVVHFKGSRKRLMLEAWDFYNSTSQLSDMLCLILKSGRTKYDF
;
A
#
# COMPACT_ATOMS: atom_id res chain seq x y z
N MET A 1 -7.87 -3.17 5.37
CA MET A 1 -7.73 -1.88 4.67
C MET A 1 -9.12 -1.37 4.34
N ALA A 2 -9.29 -0.10 4.01
CA ALA A 2 -10.53 0.45 3.45
C ALA A 2 -10.21 1.24 2.18
N VAL A 3 -10.99 1.04 1.12
CA VAL A 3 -10.96 1.90 -0.06
C VAL A 3 -11.98 3.01 0.20
N VAL A 4 -11.54 4.25 0.14
CA VAL A 4 -12.32 5.43 0.58
C VAL A 4 -12.61 6.40 -0.57
N GLU A 5 -12.04 6.15 -1.75
CA GLU A 5 -12.25 6.93 -2.97
C GLU A 5 -12.05 6.03 -4.20
N ASP A 6 -12.51 6.47 -5.37
CA ASP A 6 -12.36 5.75 -6.63
C ASP A 6 -10.89 5.43 -6.99
N LEU A 7 -10.66 4.14 -7.24
CA LEU A 7 -9.41 3.59 -7.76
C LEU A 7 -9.45 3.36 -9.28
N GLY A 8 -10.62 3.50 -9.92
CA GLY A 8 -10.80 3.38 -11.37
C GLY A 8 -9.87 4.30 -12.15
N HIS A 9 -9.62 5.50 -11.65
CA HIS A 9 -8.67 6.44 -12.26
C HIS A 9 -7.25 5.87 -12.47
N ILE A 10 -6.78 4.89 -11.68
CA ILE A 10 -5.46 4.24 -11.90
C ILE A 10 -5.44 3.55 -13.26
N PHE A 11 -6.56 2.95 -13.66
CA PHE A 11 -6.67 2.19 -14.90
C PHE A 11 -6.87 3.10 -16.12
N THR A 12 -7.49 4.27 -15.94
CA THR A 12 -7.72 5.24 -17.02
C THR A 12 -6.52 6.18 -17.22
N SER A 13 -5.93 6.70 -16.14
CA SER A 13 -4.78 7.62 -16.20
C SER A 13 -3.47 6.92 -16.56
N TYR A 14 -3.37 5.62 -16.24
CA TYR A 14 -2.22 4.79 -16.59
C TYR A 14 -2.72 3.56 -17.35
N PRO A 15 -2.79 3.59 -18.69
CA PRO A 15 -3.33 2.48 -19.45
C PRO A 15 -2.35 1.28 -19.55
N ASN A 16 -1.04 1.53 -19.50
CA ASN A 16 0.00 0.57 -19.89
C ASN A 16 0.88 0.11 -18.72
N TRP A 17 0.36 -0.79 -17.89
CA TRP A 17 1.09 -1.43 -16.79
C TRP A 17 0.52 -2.82 -16.49
N HIS A 18 1.35 -3.71 -15.95
CA HIS A 18 0.94 -5.08 -15.61
C HIS A 18 0.54 -5.22 -14.15
N LEU A 19 1.34 -4.66 -13.24
CA LEU A 19 1.06 -4.61 -11.80
C LEU A 19 1.42 -3.25 -11.19
N ALA A 20 0.82 -2.91 -10.06
CA ALA A 20 1.11 -1.70 -9.31
C ALA A 20 1.56 -2.04 -7.89
N LEU A 21 2.62 -1.38 -7.43
CA LEU A 21 3.15 -1.47 -6.07
C LEU A 21 3.05 -0.12 -5.40
N THR A 22 3.02 -0.10 -4.06
CA THR A 22 3.05 1.17 -3.32
C THR A 22 4.42 1.43 -2.69
N PHE A 23 4.87 2.68 -2.74
CA PHE A 23 6.18 3.10 -2.25
C PHE A 23 6.09 4.21 -1.20
N ARG A 24 7.16 4.39 -0.43
CA ARG A 24 7.32 5.48 0.54
C ARG A 24 8.77 5.92 0.61
N ASN A 25 8.99 7.15 1.05
CA ASN A 25 10.32 7.68 1.35
C ASN A 25 10.87 7.11 2.67
N ASN A 26 11.09 5.79 2.71
CA ASN A 26 11.70 5.10 3.85
C ASN A 26 12.77 4.13 3.31
N LYS A 27 14.05 4.46 3.54
CA LYS A 27 15.17 3.66 3.02
C LYS A 27 15.20 2.21 3.50
N GLY A 28 14.71 1.94 4.71
CA GLY A 28 14.69 0.60 5.30
C GLY A 28 13.52 -0.27 4.81
N GLN A 29 12.38 0.36 4.49
CA GLN A 29 11.20 -0.35 4.00
C GLN A 29 10.51 0.48 2.90
N PRO A 30 11.11 0.58 1.71
CA PRO A 30 10.66 1.55 0.70
C PRO A 30 9.40 1.14 -0.04
N LEU A 31 9.06 -0.14 -0.04
CA LEU A 31 7.82 -0.67 -0.62
C LEU A 31 6.88 -1.18 0.47
N ASN A 32 5.58 -1.03 0.24
CA ASN A 32 4.52 -1.56 1.11
C ASN A 32 3.64 -2.53 0.32
N SER A 33 3.57 -3.77 0.79
CA SER A 33 2.79 -4.87 0.21
C SER A 33 1.32 -4.84 0.59
N GLY A 34 0.89 -3.93 1.47
CA GLY A 34 -0.48 -3.82 1.93
C GLY A 34 -1.50 -3.51 0.84
N PHE A 35 -1.06 -2.89 -0.26
CA PHE A 35 -1.85 -2.68 -1.47
C PHE A 35 -0.99 -3.05 -2.69
N ILE A 36 -1.53 -3.94 -3.52
CA ILE A 36 -0.96 -4.31 -4.82
C ILE A 36 -2.14 -4.45 -5.78
N ALA A 37 -2.03 -3.86 -6.96
CA ALA A 37 -3.01 -4.05 -8.04
C ALA A 37 -2.38 -4.86 -9.18
N VAL A 38 -3.18 -5.69 -9.83
CA VAL A 38 -2.78 -6.43 -11.04
C VAL A 38 -3.80 -6.11 -12.13
N ARG A 39 -3.32 -5.79 -13.33
CA ARG A 39 -4.20 -5.60 -14.48
C ARG A 39 -4.76 -6.96 -14.90
N GLY A 40 -6.09 -7.07 -14.94
CA GLY A 40 -6.79 -8.33 -15.22
C GLY A 40 -6.70 -8.85 -16.66
N ALA A 41 -5.98 -8.16 -17.55
CA ALA A 41 -5.71 -8.66 -18.89
C ALA A 41 -4.74 -9.86 -18.85
N ARG A 42 -4.78 -10.73 -19.88
CA ARG A 42 -4.02 -11.98 -19.91
C ARG A 42 -2.51 -11.76 -19.74
N ASP A 43 -1.98 -10.75 -20.40
CA ASP A 43 -0.59 -10.30 -20.31
C ASP A 43 -0.28 -9.77 -18.90
N GLY A 44 -1.15 -8.93 -18.32
CA GLY A 44 -1.02 -8.39 -16.96
C GLY A 44 -0.94 -9.49 -15.90
N ILE A 45 -1.83 -10.48 -15.98
CA ILE A 45 -1.84 -11.64 -15.08
C ILE A 45 -0.56 -12.48 -15.26
N SER A 46 -0.16 -12.78 -16.50
CA SER A 46 1.05 -13.56 -16.78
C SER A 46 2.30 -12.88 -16.20
N LYS A 47 2.44 -11.58 -16.43
CA LYS A 47 3.57 -10.78 -15.93
C LYS A 47 3.57 -10.62 -14.42
N ALA A 48 2.40 -10.51 -13.80
CA ALA A 48 2.30 -10.51 -12.34
C ALA A 48 2.72 -11.85 -11.74
N ILE A 49 2.34 -12.99 -12.33
CA ILE A 49 2.77 -14.32 -11.86
C ILE A 49 4.29 -14.47 -11.96
N GLU A 50 4.89 -14.11 -13.10
CA GLU A 50 6.35 -14.11 -13.29
C GLU A 50 7.04 -13.25 -12.22
N PHE A 51 6.55 -12.03 -12.00
CA PHE A 51 7.07 -11.12 -10.98
C PHE A 51 6.96 -11.70 -9.56
N PHE A 52 5.79 -12.21 -9.16
CA PHE A 52 5.59 -12.75 -7.82
C PHE A 52 6.33 -14.05 -7.57
N ASN A 53 6.59 -14.85 -8.61
CA ASN A 53 7.48 -16.00 -8.50
C ASN A 53 8.91 -15.58 -8.12
N GLU A 54 9.42 -14.48 -8.69
CA GLU A 54 10.72 -13.93 -8.29
C GLU A 54 10.70 -13.37 -6.87
N VAL A 55 9.61 -12.71 -6.46
CA VAL A 55 9.43 -12.25 -5.08
C VAL A 55 9.41 -13.43 -4.11
N LEU A 56 8.70 -14.51 -4.44
CA LEU A 56 8.64 -15.72 -3.62
C LEU A 56 10.01 -16.40 -3.52
N LYS A 57 10.78 -16.47 -4.62
CA LYS A 57 12.16 -16.96 -4.60
C LYS A 57 13.04 -16.10 -3.69
N ALA A 58 12.97 -14.77 -3.83
CA ALA A 58 13.73 -13.85 -2.97
C ALA A 58 13.33 -13.99 -1.49
N TYR A 59 12.04 -14.12 -1.22
CA TYR A 59 11.52 -14.37 0.11
C TYR A 59 12.09 -15.66 0.71
N ASN A 60 11.96 -16.78 0.00
CA ASN A 60 12.41 -18.10 0.44
C ASN A 60 13.93 -18.15 0.68
N LEU A 61 14.71 -17.52 -0.19
CA LEU A 61 16.18 -17.58 -0.13
C LEU A 61 16.78 -16.58 0.86
N LYS A 62 16.17 -15.40 1.05
CA LYS A 62 16.81 -14.27 1.75
C LYS A 62 16.04 -13.80 2.98
N TYR A 63 14.71 -13.96 3.00
CA TYR A 63 13.84 -13.29 3.97
C TYR A 63 12.92 -14.22 4.77
N MET A 64 13.08 -15.55 4.67
CA MET A 64 12.34 -16.52 5.49
C MET A 64 12.46 -16.26 7.00
N LYS A 65 13.62 -15.79 7.45
CA LYS A 65 13.85 -15.42 8.86
C LYS A 65 13.04 -14.19 9.31
N ALA A 66 12.57 -13.39 8.36
CA ALA A 66 11.69 -12.24 8.56
C ALA A 66 10.20 -12.60 8.30
N SER A 67 9.85 -13.89 8.29
CA SER A 67 8.47 -14.35 8.07
C SER A 67 7.44 -13.78 9.04
N ARG A 68 7.86 -13.46 10.28
CA ARG A 68 6.98 -12.84 11.28
C ARG A 68 6.66 -11.36 10.98
N MET A 69 7.54 -10.66 10.26
CA MET A 69 7.41 -9.23 10.03
C MET A 69 8.25 -8.78 8.83
N LEU A 70 7.63 -8.02 7.92
CA LEU A 70 8.28 -7.34 6.79
C LEU A 70 8.84 -8.24 5.68
N GLY A 71 8.89 -9.56 5.84
CA GLY A 71 9.59 -10.44 4.89
C GLY A 71 9.12 -10.28 3.44
N ASP A 72 7.82 -10.12 3.23
CA ASP A 72 7.20 -9.84 1.92
C ASP A 72 7.59 -8.47 1.36
N GLN A 73 7.54 -7.40 2.17
CA GLN A 73 7.99 -6.06 1.76
C GLN A 73 9.50 -6.03 1.43
N LEU A 74 10.31 -6.76 2.20
CA LEU A 74 11.75 -6.88 1.96
C LEU A 74 12.06 -7.66 0.68
N ALA A 75 11.32 -8.74 0.42
CA ALA A 75 11.45 -9.50 -0.81
C ALA A 75 11.04 -8.68 -2.04
N LEU A 76 9.93 -7.92 -1.96
CA LEU A 76 9.52 -6.98 -3.00
C LEU A 76 10.61 -5.93 -3.28
N ALA A 77 11.10 -5.28 -2.21
CA ALA A 77 12.15 -4.28 -2.33
C ALA A 77 13.43 -4.87 -2.93
N TRP A 78 13.77 -6.11 -2.58
CA TRP A 78 14.91 -6.81 -3.17
C TRP A 78 14.75 -7.00 -4.67
N VAL A 79 13.62 -7.56 -5.13
CA VAL A 79 13.36 -7.79 -6.56
C VAL A 79 13.38 -6.46 -7.32
N VAL A 80 12.66 -5.44 -6.86
CA VAL A 80 12.66 -4.13 -7.54
C VAL A 80 14.06 -3.52 -7.56
N LYS A 81 14.84 -3.64 -6.49
CA LYS A 81 16.22 -3.14 -6.46
C LYS A 81 17.14 -3.89 -7.44
N SER A 82 16.93 -5.20 -7.63
CA SER A 82 17.74 -6.03 -8.51
C SER A 82 17.58 -5.67 -10.00
N TYR A 83 16.42 -5.17 -10.42
CA TYR A 83 16.17 -4.82 -11.83
C TYR A 83 16.05 -3.31 -12.08
N LEU A 84 15.63 -2.53 -11.07
CA LEU A 84 15.32 -1.11 -11.21
C LEU A 84 15.76 -0.32 -9.96
N SER A 85 17.06 -0.37 -9.66
CA SER A 85 17.65 0.36 -8.52
C SER A 85 17.41 1.87 -8.56
N SER A 86 17.31 2.46 -9.76
CA SER A 86 17.05 3.90 -9.98
C SER A 86 15.67 4.35 -9.49
N ALA A 87 14.69 3.44 -9.36
CA ALA A 87 13.36 3.77 -8.81
C ALA A 87 13.43 4.35 -7.40
N PHE A 88 14.39 3.91 -6.59
CA PHE A 88 14.51 4.30 -5.19
C PHE A 88 14.87 5.78 -5.02
N GLY A 89 15.55 6.38 -6.02
CA GLY A 89 15.82 7.81 -6.07
C GLY A 89 14.58 8.65 -6.40
N LYS A 90 13.53 8.05 -6.95
CA LYS A 90 12.25 8.71 -7.26
C LYS A 90 11.28 8.68 -6.08
N PHE A 91 11.48 7.80 -5.09
CA PHE A 91 10.56 7.66 -3.95
C PHE A 91 10.46 8.90 -3.05
N SER A 92 11.46 9.78 -3.07
CA SER A 92 11.42 11.06 -2.36
C SER A 92 10.58 12.14 -3.06
N ARG A 93 10.14 11.91 -4.31
CA ARG A 93 9.30 12.86 -5.06
C ARG A 93 7.82 12.70 -4.78
N HIS A 94 7.42 11.58 -4.18
CA HIS A 94 6.02 11.27 -3.88
C HIS A 94 5.08 11.23 -5.10
N GLU A 95 5.64 11.21 -6.31
CA GLU A 95 4.89 11.17 -7.57
C GLU A 95 4.69 9.74 -8.07
N THR A 96 3.54 9.47 -8.68
CA THR A 96 3.31 8.22 -9.40
C THR A 96 4.22 8.12 -10.62
N PHE A 97 4.81 6.94 -10.86
CA PHE A 97 5.63 6.69 -12.05
C PHE A 97 5.61 5.22 -12.45
N THR A 98 5.97 4.93 -13.70
CA THR A 98 6.14 3.55 -14.19
C THR A 98 7.62 3.19 -14.30
N GLY A 99 7.93 1.91 -14.17
CA GLY A 99 9.26 1.37 -14.44
C GLY A 99 9.21 -0.12 -14.76
N GLU A 100 10.17 -0.59 -15.54
CA GLU A 100 10.25 -2.00 -15.91
C GLU A 100 11.03 -2.78 -14.84
N VAL A 101 10.45 -3.88 -14.36
CA VAL A 101 11.08 -4.82 -13.42
C VAL A 101 10.94 -6.22 -14.00
N ASN A 102 12.06 -6.81 -14.42
CA ASN A 102 12.11 -8.14 -15.00
C ASN A 102 11.11 -8.35 -16.17
N GLY A 103 11.04 -7.39 -17.11
CA GLY A 103 10.11 -7.45 -18.25
C GLY A 103 8.64 -7.17 -17.90
N ALA A 104 8.32 -6.82 -16.65
CA ALA A 104 7.00 -6.34 -16.26
C ALA A 104 7.03 -4.80 -16.07
N SER A 105 6.18 -4.07 -16.80
CA SER A 105 5.83 -2.68 -16.47
C SER A 105 5.12 -2.61 -15.11
N VAL A 106 5.78 -2.00 -14.12
CA VAL A 106 5.30 -1.78 -12.76
C VAL A 106 4.92 -0.32 -12.58
N LEU A 107 3.69 -0.06 -12.12
CA LEU A 107 3.24 1.25 -11.69
C LEU A 107 3.56 1.45 -10.19
N PHE A 108 4.32 2.49 -9.86
CA PHE A 108 4.67 2.85 -8.49
C PHE A 108 3.73 3.93 -7.99
N LEU A 109 2.95 3.61 -6.97
CA LEU A 109 1.93 4.46 -6.38
C LEU A 109 2.39 4.98 -5.00
N PRO A 110 2.30 6.27 -4.68
CA PRO A 110 2.73 6.77 -3.39
C PRO A 110 1.83 6.25 -2.27
N CYS A 111 2.43 5.73 -1.19
CA CYS A 111 1.69 5.20 -0.04
C CYS A 111 0.81 6.27 0.60
N GLU A 112 1.19 7.55 0.57
CA GLU A 112 0.38 8.62 1.16
C GLU A 112 -1.00 8.79 0.50
N VAL A 113 -1.19 8.30 -0.72
CA VAL A 113 -2.48 8.31 -1.45
C VAL A 113 -3.10 6.91 -1.49
N TYR A 114 -2.32 5.89 -1.90
CA TYR A 114 -2.85 4.58 -2.29
C TYR A 114 -2.64 3.48 -1.25
N ASN A 115 -2.01 3.77 -0.12
CA ASN A 115 -1.75 2.81 0.96
C ASN A 115 -1.46 3.55 2.29
N TRP A 116 -2.28 4.57 2.57
CA TRP A 116 -2.00 5.53 3.62
C TRP A 116 -2.18 4.86 4.97
N THR A 117 -1.16 4.92 5.80
CA THR A 117 -1.23 4.39 7.15
C THR A 117 -1.44 5.55 8.12
N PRO A 118 -2.49 5.52 8.95
CA PRO A 118 -2.66 6.51 10.00
C PRO A 118 -1.41 6.63 10.91
N PRO A 119 -1.05 7.79 11.46
CA PRO A 119 0.09 7.91 12.38
C PRO A 119 -0.04 7.00 13.62
N GLU A 120 1.08 6.62 14.23
CA GLU A 120 1.11 5.86 15.50
C GLU A 120 1.09 6.86 16.67
N GLY A 121 0.45 6.53 17.80
CA GLY A 121 0.64 7.28 19.05
C GLY A 121 -0.34 8.41 19.37
N ALA A 122 -1.51 8.50 18.74
CA ALA A 122 -2.56 9.38 19.24
C ALA A 122 -3.86 8.62 19.29
N GLY A 123 -4.42 8.43 20.49
CA GLY A 123 -5.80 7.95 20.66
C GLY A 123 -6.86 8.83 20.00
N GLN A 124 -6.45 9.86 19.25
CA GLN A 124 -7.25 10.74 18.40
C GLN A 124 -6.46 10.96 17.11
N PHE A 125 -7.02 10.59 15.97
CA PHE A 125 -6.39 10.95 14.71
C PHE A 125 -6.73 12.41 14.38
N HIS A 126 -5.77 13.17 13.86
CA HIS A 126 -5.99 14.54 13.37
C HIS A 126 -6.46 14.57 11.90
N GLY A 127 -7.33 13.64 11.55
CA GLY A 127 -7.97 13.56 10.24
C GLY A 127 -7.17 12.73 9.25
N MET A 128 -7.80 12.48 8.11
CA MET A 128 -7.20 11.85 6.94
C MET A 128 -7.01 12.93 5.86
N PRO A 129 -5.87 12.98 5.17
CA PRO A 129 -5.72 13.85 4.00
C PRO A 129 -6.82 13.57 2.97
N LEU A 130 -7.33 14.63 2.33
CA LEU A 130 -8.49 14.55 1.43
C LEU A 130 -8.19 13.79 0.13
N ASP A 131 -6.92 13.65 -0.22
CA ASP A 131 -6.42 12.94 -1.39
C ASP A 131 -6.21 11.44 -1.15
N VAL A 132 -6.37 10.95 0.09
CA VAL A 132 -6.24 9.51 0.39
C VAL A 132 -7.34 8.72 -0.31
N LYS A 133 -6.92 7.64 -0.99
CA LYS A 133 -7.82 6.70 -1.66
C LYS A 133 -7.92 5.36 -0.95
N VAL A 134 -6.88 4.97 -0.21
CA VAL A 134 -6.83 3.70 0.51
C VAL A 134 -6.23 3.90 1.89
N VAL A 135 -6.96 3.48 2.92
CA VAL A 135 -6.52 3.45 4.31
C VAL A 135 -6.04 2.06 4.69
N HIS A 136 -4.79 1.97 5.15
CA HIS A 136 -4.17 0.74 5.60
C HIS A 136 -3.97 0.73 7.12
N PHE A 137 -4.88 0.02 7.79
CA PHE A 137 -4.85 -0.25 9.22
C PHE A 137 -3.78 -1.29 9.63
N LYS A 138 -2.49 -0.94 9.50
CA LYS A 138 -1.39 -1.84 9.85
C LYS A 138 -1.08 -1.87 11.36
N GLY A 139 -0.64 -3.02 11.86
CA GLY A 139 -0.21 -3.18 13.25
C GLY A 139 -1.33 -2.91 14.26
N SER A 140 -1.06 -2.11 15.29
CA SER A 140 -2.02 -1.73 16.35
C SER A 140 -3.29 -1.04 15.82
N ARG A 141 -3.27 -0.52 14.59
CA ARG A 141 -4.39 0.18 13.95
C ARG A 141 -5.50 -0.76 13.49
N LYS A 142 -5.28 -2.08 13.45
CA LYS A 142 -6.30 -3.06 13.09
C LYS A 142 -7.59 -2.92 13.91
N ARG A 143 -7.48 -2.46 15.17
CA ARG A 143 -8.65 -2.19 16.05
C ARG A 143 -9.66 -1.21 15.43
N LEU A 144 -9.18 -0.27 14.63
CA LEU A 144 -10.00 0.78 14.01
C LEU A 144 -10.80 0.27 12.83
N MET A 145 -10.50 -0.92 12.32
CA MET A 145 -11.27 -1.51 11.23
C MET A 145 -12.73 -1.74 11.64
N LEU A 146 -12.97 -2.16 12.89
CA LEU A 146 -14.33 -2.38 13.40
C LEU A 146 -15.08 -1.06 13.55
N GLU A 147 -14.43 -0.06 14.15
CA GLU A 147 -15.01 1.28 14.30
C GLU A 147 -15.34 1.90 12.93
N ALA A 148 -14.43 1.75 11.96
CA ALA A 148 -14.64 2.21 10.59
C ALA A 148 -15.84 1.50 9.92
N TRP A 149 -15.96 0.20 10.13
CA TRP A 149 -17.03 -0.62 9.55
C TRP A 149 -18.41 -0.32 10.17
N ASP A 150 -18.49 -0.25 11.49
CA ASP A 150 -19.75 -0.04 12.21
C ASP A 150 -20.39 1.30 11.84
N PHE A 151 -19.56 2.33 11.68
CA PHE A 151 -20.05 3.65 11.30
C PHE A 151 -20.36 3.76 9.81
N TYR A 152 -19.62 3.06 8.93
CA TYR A 152 -20.06 2.93 7.54
C TYR A 152 -21.46 2.30 7.47
N ASN A 153 -21.71 1.24 8.25
CA ASN A 153 -23.03 0.62 8.31
C ASN A 153 -24.12 1.54 8.87
N SER A 154 -23.80 2.45 9.81
CA SER A 154 -24.78 3.35 10.40
C SER A 154 -25.13 4.55 9.52
N THR A 155 -24.22 4.98 8.64
CA THR A 155 -24.39 6.16 7.79
C THR A 155 -24.65 5.82 6.32
N SER A 156 -24.14 4.68 5.85
CA SER A 156 -24.01 4.32 4.43
C SER A 156 -23.32 5.39 3.56
N GLN A 157 -22.60 6.33 4.18
CA GLN A 157 -21.91 7.42 3.50
C GLN A 157 -20.40 7.33 3.73
N LEU A 158 -19.65 7.12 2.64
CA LEU A 158 -18.18 7.04 2.65
C LEU A 158 -17.52 8.37 3.06
N SER A 159 -18.10 9.51 2.69
CA SER A 159 -17.62 10.84 3.07
C SER A 159 -17.54 11.03 4.58
N ASP A 160 -18.43 10.37 5.33
CA ASP A 160 -18.47 10.49 6.78
C ASP A 160 -17.39 9.62 7.45
N MET A 161 -16.81 8.63 6.74
CA MET A 161 -15.66 7.85 7.23
C MET A 161 -14.38 8.70 7.37
N LEU A 162 -14.29 9.83 6.67
CA LEU A 162 -13.27 10.87 6.92
C LEU A 162 -13.32 11.38 8.37
N CYS A 163 -14.52 11.38 8.99
CA CYS A 163 -14.77 11.90 10.33
C CYS A 163 -14.58 10.87 11.46
N LEU A 164 -14.74 9.57 11.16
CA LEU A 164 -14.55 8.45 12.10
C LEU A 164 -13.17 8.43 12.77
N ILE A 165 -12.14 8.66 11.95
CA ILE A 165 -10.75 8.75 12.34
C ILE A 165 -10.60 9.82 13.46
N LEU A 166 -11.35 10.93 13.40
CA LEU A 166 -11.31 12.01 14.39
C LEU A 166 -11.94 11.68 15.76
N LYS A 167 -12.91 10.75 15.83
CA LYS A 167 -13.74 10.53 17.02
C LYS A 167 -13.36 9.31 17.88
N SER A 168 -12.40 8.47 17.46
CA SER A 168 -11.99 7.25 18.22
C SER A 168 -11.22 7.51 19.52
N GLY A 169 -11.43 8.68 20.16
CA GLY A 169 -10.90 9.10 21.45
C GLY A 169 -11.18 8.11 22.58
N ARG A 170 -10.42 7.01 22.66
CA ARG A 170 -10.33 6.17 23.85
C ARG A 170 -8.88 6.07 24.30
N THR A 171 -8.63 6.73 25.42
CA THR A 171 -7.39 6.80 26.24
C THR A 171 -6.95 5.47 26.87
N LYS A 172 -7.51 4.31 26.50
CA LYS A 172 -7.44 3.11 27.36
C LYS A 172 -6.28 2.14 27.08
N TYR A 173 -5.32 2.47 26.23
CA TYR A 173 -4.16 1.61 25.96
C TYR A 173 -2.92 2.45 25.63
N ASP A 174 -2.44 3.19 26.62
CA ASP A 174 -1.04 3.62 26.67
C ASP A 174 -0.26 2.48 27.32
N PHE A 175 0.60 1.82 26.55
CA PHE A 175 1.68 0.96 27.03
C PHE A 175 3.01 1.62 26.66
#